data_AF-A0A1I1Q3V1-F1
#
_entry.id   AF-A0A1I1Q3V1-F1
#
_cell.length_a   1.000
_cell.length_b   1.000
_cell.length_c   1.000
_cell.angle_alpha   90.00
_cell.angle_beta   90.00
_cell.angle_gamma   90.00
#
_symmetry.space_group_name_H-M   'P 1'
#
loop_
_entity.id
_entity.type
_entity.pdbx_description
1 polymer ?
#
loop_
_entity_poly.entity_id
_entity_poly.type
_entity_poly.pdbx_seq_one_letter_code
_entity_poly.pdbx_strand_id
1 'polypeptide(L)'
;MYTWNKDNLYLNSAIDGSIIPNDPRSGEKWANESVAMLWAEAEKVRAEAQALLLSSPQSLNYTGHIVFTSNVVNENTGTVLQAPNPEAEFSEMTITKNSVLKLVANIQSDKNDEATVLTDLPNDMFRIPIRNQDTAEQDLLLGTLDKGILTVEAVMDKAGYWEVTEALINSKLPDDFNLAMEKMVFAVVSVPKASMVDTTTSEASSSQAIESVSNAAEASDS
;
A
#
# COMPACT_ATOMS: atom_id res chain seq x y z
N MET A 1 26.15 -15.82 4.16
CA MET A 1 27.01 -16.47 3.15
C MET A 1 28.33 -16.79 3.82
N TYR A 2 28.83 -18.03 3.71
CA TYR A 2 30.06 -18.46 4.38
C TYR A 2 31.16 -18.80 3.37
N THR A 3 32.42 -18.60 3.75
CA THR A 3 33.60 -18.97 2.95
C THR A 3 34.53 -19.86 3.77
N TRP A 4 35.13 -20.85 3.13
CA TRP A 4 36.02 -21.82 3.77
C TRP A 4 37.49 -21.36 3.72
N ASN A 5 38.18 -21.43 4.87
CA ASN A 5 39.63 -21.26 4.94
C ASN A 5 40.31 -22.62 5.05
N LYS A 6 40.88 -23.09 3.94
CA LYS A 6 41.57 -24.38 3.83
C LYS A 6 42.87 -24.46 4.64
N ASP A 7 43.54 -23.33 4.88
CA ASP A 7 44.86 -23.31 5.52
C ASP A 7 44.74 -23.46 7.04
N ASN A 8 43.61 -23.02 7.59
CA ASN A 8 43.38 -22.98 9.04
C ASN A 8 42.16 -23.79 9.48
N LEU A 9 41.45 -24.40 8.53
CA LEU A 9 40.28 -25.26 8.71
C LEU A 9 39.14 -24.60 9.49
N TYR A 10 38.68 -23.42 9.04
CA TYR A 10 37.56 -22.69 9.65
C TYR A 10 36.62 -22.08 8.60
N LEU A 11 35.41 -21.73 9.03
CA LEU A 11 34.46 -20.94 8.22
C LEU A 11 34.53 -19.46 8.59
N ASN A 12 34.45 -18.61 7.58
CA ASN A 12 34.23 -17.17 7.70
C ASN A 12 32.82 -16.82 7.28
N SER A 13 32.09 -16.11 8.12
CA SER A 13 30.83 -15.49 7.75
C SER A 13 31.10 -14.21 6.96
N ALA A 14 30.57 -14.12 5.74
CA ALA A 14 30.60 -12.90 4.94
C ALA A 14 29.53 -11.88 5.37
N ILE A 15 28.65 -12.22 6.31
CA ILE A 15 27.58 -11.33 6.80
C ILE A 15 28.11 -10.42 7.91
N ASP A 16 28.82 -10.99 8.88
CA ASP A 16 29.27 -10.30 10.09
C ASP A 16 30.79 -10.42 10.34
N GLY A 17 31.52 -11.08 9.44
CA GLY A 17 32.97 -11.28 9.57
C GLY A 17 33.36 -12.29 10.66
N SER A 18 32.40 -13.00 11.25
CA SER A 18 32.68 -13.96 12.32
C SER A 18 33.46 -15.19 11.82
N ILE A 19 34.34 -15.69 12.67
CA ILE A 19 35.14 -16.90 12.43
C ILE A 19 34.55 -18.05 13.24
N ILE A 20 34.24 -19.16 12.57
CA ILE A 20 33.72 -20.38 13.18
C ILE A 20 34.80 -21.47 13.07
N PRO A 21 35.66 -21.62 14.09
CA PRO A 21 36.83 -22.49 14.02
C PRO A 21 36.50 -23.98 14.17
N ASN A 22 35.37 -24.32 14.78
CA ASN A 22 34.97 -25.69 15.11
C ASN A 22 33.54 -25.97 14.62
N ASP A 23 33.24 -27.23 14.33
CA ASP A 23 31.89 -27.70 14.03
C ASP A 23 31.01 -27.56 15.29
N PRO A 24 29.96 -26.72 15.27
CA PRO A 24 29.11 -26.52 16.44
C PRO A 24 28.36 -27.77 16.92
N ARG A 25 28.28 -28.81 16.08
CA ARG A 25 27.58 -30.07 16.41
C ARG A 25 28.43 -31.03 17.24
N SER A 26 29.75 -31.03 17.01
CA SER A 26 30.69 -31.94 17.69
C SER A 26 31.65 -31.22 18.65
N GLY A 27 31.86 -29.92 18.48
CA GLY A 27 32.85 -29.12 19.20
C GLY A 27 34.29 -29.30 18.69
N GLU A 28 34.51 -30.17 17.70
CA GLU A 28 35.83 -30.43 17.11
C GLU A 28 36.11 -29.53 15.90
N LYS A 29 37.37 -29.50 15.45
CA LYS A 29 37.73 -28.82 14.20
C LYS A 29 36.99 -29.43 13.01
N TRP A 30 36.73 -28.62 12.00
CA TRP A 30 36.11 -29.06 10.76
C TRP A 30 36.93 -30.16 10.08
N ALA A 31 36.29 -31.29 9.79
CA ALA A 31 36.95 -32.43 9.17
C ALA A 31 37.44 -32.14 7.73
N ASN A 32 36.67 -31.35 6.97
CA ASN A 32 36.99 -30.89 5.62
C ASN A 32 35.99 -29.81 5.16
N GLU A 33 36.27 -29.22 3.99
CA GLU A 33 35.44 -28.20 3.34
C GLU A 33 34.00 -28.66 3.10
N SER A 34 33.80 -29.91 2.65
CA SER A 34 32.46 -30.42 2.31
C SER A 34 31.56 -30.46 3.54
N VAL A 35 32.08 -30.94 4.68
CA VAL A 35 31.34 -30.98 5.95
C VAL A 35 31.02 -29.57 6.45
N ALA A 36 31.96 -28.64 6.31
CA ALA A 36 31.80 -27.25 6.73
C ALA A 36 30.75 -26.51 5.89
N MET A 37 30.79 -26.65 4.55
CA MET A 37 29.85 -26.01 3.65
C MET A 37 28.44 -26.60 3.73
N LEU A 38 28.31 -27.91 4.00
CA LEU A 38 27.01 -28.53 4.28
C LEU A 38 26.36 -27.97 5.54
N TRP A 39 27.15 -27.73 6.59
CA TRP A 39 26.64 -27.07 7.80
C TRP A 39 26.24 -25.62 7.50
N ALA A 40 27.04 -24.88 6.75
CA ALA A 40 26.76 -23.49 6.39
C ALA A 40 25.45 -23.33 5.59
N GLU A 41 25.17 -24.24 4.66
CA GLU A 41 23.91 -24.22 3.90
C GLU A 41 22.72 -24.61 4.79
N ALA A 42 22.87 -25.61 5.65
CA ALA A 42 21.84 -25.97 6.62
C ALA A 42 21.54 -24.81 7.59
N GLU A 43 22.56 -24.07 8.00
CA GLU A 43 22.42 -22.89 8.87
C GLU A 43 21.69 -21.74 8.16
N LYS A 44 21.99 -21.51 6.87
CA LYS A 44 21.26 -20.55 6.04
C LYS A 44 19.78 -20.92 5.94
N VAL A 45 19.47 -22.18 5.61
CA VAL A 45 18.09 -22.68 5.54
C VAL A 45 17.40 -22.57 6.90
N ARG A 46 18.11 -22.84 8.01
CA ARG A 46 17.58 -22.69 9.37
C ARG A 46 17.31 -21.22 9.71
N ALA A 47 18.19 -20.30 9.33
CA ALA A 47 18.00 -18.87 9.54
C ALA A 47 16.84 -18.31 8.70
N GLU A 48 16.71 -18.74 7.44
CA GLU A 48 15.57 -18.41 6.57
C GLU A 48 14.27 -18.99 7.14
N ALA A 49 14.27 -20.24 7.61
CA ALA A 49 13.12 -20.86 8.28
C ALA A 49 12.77 -20.16 9.60
N GLN A 50 13.76 -19.71 10.37
CA GLN A 50 13.54 -18.95 11.61
C GLN A 50 13.01 -17.54 11.31
N ALA A 51 13.46 -16.90 10.23
CA ALA A 51 12.88 -15.64 9.75
C ALA A 51 11.43 -15.83 9.28
N LEU A 52 11.12 -16.97 8.64
CA LEU A 52 9.77 -17.38 8.26
C LEU A 52 8.86 -17.70 9.47
N LEU A 53 9.44 -18.25 10.54
CA LEU A 53 8.74 -18.51 11.81
C LEU A 53 8.56 -17.25 12.66
N LEU A 54 9.48 -16.28 12.57
CA LEU A 54 9.33 -14.94 13.13
C LEU A 54 8.39 -14.06 12.29
N SER A 55 8.17 -14.42 11.01
CA SER A 55 7.10 -13.86 10.16
C SER A 55 5.80 -14.68 10.22
N SER A 56 5.75 -15.76 11.02
CA SER A 56 4.49 -16.38 11.41
C SER A 56 4.01 -15.63 12.65
N PRO A 57 2.89 -14.88 12.60
CA PRO A 57 2.44 -14.14 13.76
C PRO A 57 2.17 -15.15 14.87
N GLN A 58 2.90 -15.01 15.99
CA GLN A 58 2.32 -15.42 17.27
C GLN A 58 0.96 -14.74 17.32
N SER A 59 -0.11 -15.50 17.50
CA SER A 59 -1.47 -14.97 17.43
C SER A 59 -1.64 -13.90 18.50
N LEU A 60 -1.41 -12.64 18.12
CA LEU A 60 -1.89 -11.50 18.87
C LEU A 60 -3.40 -11.69 18.92
N ASN A 61 -3.95 -11.73 20.14
CA ASN A 61 -5.39 -11.69 20.31
C ASN A 61 -5.82 -10.26 19.99
N TYR A 62 -6.32 -10.04 18.77
CA TYR A 62 -6.81 -8.74 18.36
C TYR A 62 -8.19 -8.47 18.99
N THR A 63 -8.42 -7.22 19.37
CA THR A 63 -9.71 -6.75 19.88
C THR A 63 -10.76 -6.65 18.78
N GLY A 64 -10.32 -6.47 17.53
CA GLY A 64 -11.18 -6.48 16.35
C GLY A 64 -10.37 -6.37 15.05
N HIS A 65 -11.08 -6.46 13.94
CA HIS A 65 -10.59 -6.36 12.57
C HIS A 65 -11.12 -5.09 11.92
N ILE A 66 -10.24 -4.24 11.40
CA ILE A 66 -10.64 -3.12 10.54
C ILE A 66 -10.88 -3.66 9.13
N VAL A 67 -12.12 -3.54 8.64
CA VAL A 67 -12.54 -3.93 7.29
C VAL A 67 -13.06 -2.71 6.56
N PHE A 68 -12.34 -2.25 5.53
CA PHE A 68 -12.75 -1.11 4.70
C PHE A 68 -13.93 -1.51 3.79
N THR A 69 -15.06 -0.83 3.93
CA THR A 69 -16.30 -1.12 3.19
C THR A 69 -16.58 -0.12 2.07
N SER A 70 -15.98 1.07 2.14
CA SER A 70 -16.09 2.06 1.07
C SER A 70 -14.83 2.93 1.03
N ASN A 71 -14.15 2.91 -0.10
CA ASN A 71 -13.05 3.83 -0.41
C ASN A 71 -13.51 4.69 -1.59
N VAL A 72 -13.85 5.95 -1.34
CA VAL A 72 -14.37 6.87 -2.38
C VAL A 72 -13.61 8.19 -2.31
N VAL A 73 -13.30 8.79 -3.46
CA VAL A 73 -12.82 10.18 -3.51
C VAL A 73 -14.04 11.06 -3.75
N ASN A 74 -14.17 12.14 -2.99
CA ASN A 74 -15.29 13.06 -3.19
C ASN A 74 -15.23 13.65 -4.61
N GLU A 75 -16.20 13.27 -5.44
CA GLU A 75 -16.33 13.63 -6.86
C GLU A 75 -16.31 15.15 -7.10
N ASN A 76 -16.72 15.94 -6.10
CA ASN A 76 -16.74 17.40 -6.19
C ASN A 76 -15.37 18.06 -5.99
N THR A 77 -14.34 17.29 -5.59
CA THR A 77 -12.99 17.78 -5.30
C THR A 77 -11.89 17.02 -6.04
N GLY A 78 -12.25 15.97 -6.80
CA GLY A 78 -11.27 15.07 -7.40
C GLY A 78 -11.85 14.00 -8.30
N THR A 79 -10.96 13.43 -9.12
CA THR A 79 -11.24 12.25 -9.94
C THR A 79 -10.48 11.05 -9.37
N VAL A 80 -11.15 9.90 -9.26
CA VAL A 80 -10.49 8.60 -9.08
C VAL A 80 -9.95 8.16 -10.43
N LEU A 81 -8.63 8.07 -10.57
CA LEU A 81 -8.01 7.46 -11.74
C LEU A 81 -7.85 5.97 -11.45
N GLN A 82 -8.94 5.21 -11.52
CA GLN A 82 -8.85 3.77 -11.27
C GLN A 82 -8.09 3.13 -12.44
N ALA A 83 -6.84 2.74 -12.22
CA ALA A 83 -6.18 1.75 -13.05
C ALA A 83 -6.55 0.39 -12.43
N PRO A 84 -7.52 -0.37 -12.98
CA PRO A 84 -7.78 -1.70 -12.48
C PRO A 84 -6.53 -2.55 -12.73
N ASN A 85 -5.79 -2.87 -11.67
CA ASN A 85 -4.79 -3.92 -11.70
C ASN A 85 -5.45 -5.21 -11.21
N PRO A 86 -5.87 -6.13 -12.11
CA PRO A 86 -6.52 -7.37 -11.73
C PRO A 86 -5.60 -8.37 -11.00
N GLU A 87 -4.29 -8.07 -10.89
CA GLU A 87 -3.30 -8.91 -10.20
C GLU A 87 -2.89 -8.35 -8.83
N ALA A 88 -3.38 -7.18 -8.42
CA ALA A 88 -3.09 -6.63 -7.10
C ALA A 88 -3.98 -7.28 -6.03
N GLU A 89 -3.36 -7.87 -5.00
CA GLU A 89 -4.06 -8.43 -3.82
C GLU A 89 -4.74 -7.35 -2.94
N PHE A 90 -4.73 -6.07 -3.36
CA PHE A 90 -5.34 -4.94 -2.67
C PHE A 90 -5.89 -3.91 -3.68
N SER A 91 -6.92 -3.17 -3.28
CA SER A 91 -7.52 -2.11 -4.11
C SER A 91 -6.57 -0.92 -4.26
N GLU A 92 -5.72 -0.91 -5.28
CA GLU A 92 -4.87 0.23 -5.60
C GLU A 92 -5.75 1.42 -6.06
N MET A 93 -5.90 2.42 -5.19
CA MET A 93 -6.65 3.63 -5.49
C MET A 93 -5.71 4.75 -5.89
N THR A 94 -5.99 5.44 -7.02
CA THR A 94 -5.31 6.69 -7.37
C THR A 94 -6.23 7.88 -7.15
N ILE A 95 -5.72 8.87 -6.41
CA ILE A 95 -6.43 10.06 -5.95
C ILE A 95 -5.73 11.29 -6.52
N THR A 96 -6.49 12.29 -6.95
CA THR A 96 -5.91 13.57 -7.38
C THR A 96 -5.45 14.40 -6.18
N LYS A 97 -4.31 15.06 -6.29
CA LYS A 97 -3.81 15.99 -5.26
C LYS A 97 -4.82 17.11 -5.00
N ASN A 98 -5.01 17.44 -3.72
CA ASN A 98 -5.98 18.37 -3.15
C ASN A 98 -7.44 17.88 -3.17
N SER A 99 -7.67 16.61 -3.53
CA SER A 99 -8.98 15.99 -3.41
C SER A 99 -9.22 15.47 -1.99
N VAL A 100 -10.49 15.32 -1.63
CA VAL A 100 -10.90 14.73 -0.35
C VAL A 100 -11.03 13.22 -0.51
N LEU A 101 -10.18 12.48 0.20
CA LEU A 101 -10.30 11.04 0.39
C LEU A 101 -11.36 10.76 1.45
N LYS A 102 -12.34 9.92 1.12
CA LYS A 102 -13.34 9.40 2.04
C LYS A 102 -13.14 7.90 2.23
N LEU A 103 -12.85 7.49 3.46
CA LEU A 103 -12.75 6.09 3.85
C LEU A 103 -13.86 5.75 4.84
N VAL A 104 -14.49 4.59 4.65
CA VAL A 104 -15.40 4.00 5.62
C VAL A 104 -14.91 2.59 5.90
N ALA A 105 -14.75 2.27 7.18
CA ALA A 105 -14.38 0.95 7.66
C ALA A 105 -15.24 0.53 8.83
N ASN A 106 -15.47 -0.77 8.95
CA ASN A 106 -16.13 -1.39 10.09
C ASN A 106 -15.08 -2.07 10.97
N ILE A 107 -15.20 -1.94 12.28
CA ILE A 107 -14.44 -2.73 13.25
C ILE A 107 -15.28 -3.96 13.61
N GLN A 108 -14.82 -5.15 13.23
CA GLN A 108 -15.55 -6.42 13.33
C GLN A 108 -14.82 -7.41 14.24
N SER A 109 -15.52 -8.27 14.98
CA SER A 109 -14.84 -9.36 15.72
C SER A 109 -14.44 -10.54 14.83
N ASP A 110 -15.11 -10.73 13.69
CA ASP A 110 -14.70 -11.64 12.61
C ASP A 110 -14.69 -10.89 11.28
N LYS A 111 -13.52 -10.81 10.64
CA LYS A 111 -13.36 -10.09 9.37
C LYS A 111 -14.20 -10.61 8.20
N ASN A 112 -14.73 -11.84 8.31
CA ASN A 112 -15.52 -12.47 7.25
C ASN A 112 -17.03 -12.40 7.51
N ASP A 113 -17.45 -11.82 8.62
CA ASP A 113 -18.86 -11.71 9.01
C ASP A 113 -19.22 -10.26 9.34
N GLU A 114 -19.90 -9.60 8.40
CA GLU A 114 -20.37 -8.23 8.55
C GLU A 114 -21.37 -8.04 9.71
N ALA A 115 -21.99 -9.10 10.23
CA ALA A 115 -22.86 -9.00 11.40
C ALA A 115 -22.08 -8.79 12.70
N THR A 116 -20.75 -8.95 12.68
CA THR A 116 -19.89 -8.89 13.86
C THR A 116 -19.30 -7.51 14.16
N VAL A 117 -19.87 -6.45 13.60
CA VAL A 117 -19.44 -5.07 13.92
C VAL A 117 -19.55 -4.81 15.43
N LEU A 118 -18.48 -4.27 16.00
CA LEU A 118 -18.37 -3.93 17.42
C LEU A 118 -19.11 -2.62 17.72
N THR A 119 -20.45 -2.70 17.81
CA THR A 119 -21.34 -1.54 17.98
C THR A 119 -21.27 -0.86 19.35
N ASP A 120 -20.67 -1.53 20.31
CA ASP A 120 -20.47 -1.13 21.70
C ASP A 120 -19.19 -0.31 21.93
N LEU A 121 -18.41 -0.05 20.87
CA LEU A 121 -17.29 0.89 20.92
C LEU A 121 -17.78 2.33 21.14
N PRO A 122 -17.07 3.12 21.97
CA PRO A 122 -17.45 4.50 22.24
C PRO A 122 -17.29 5.39 21.01
N ASN A 123 -18.05 6.48 21.00
CA ASN A 123 -17.90 7.51 19.98
C ASN A 123 -16.65 8.31 20.27
N ASP A 124 -15.69 8.30 19.35
CA ASP A 124 -14.38 8.90 19.56
C ASP A 124 -13.77 9.39 18.23
N MET A 125 -12.69 10.16 18.35
CA MET A 125 -11.80 10.44 17.23
C MET A 125 -10.82 9.30 17.04
N PHE A 126 -10.67 8.85 15.81
CA PHE A 126 -9.73 7.81 15.44
C PHE A 126 -8.66 8.37 14.51
N ARG A 127 -7.40 8.03 14.78
CA ARG A 127 -6.25 8.52 14.00
C ARG A 127 -5.70 7.36 13.18
N ILE A 128 -5.73 7.49 11.86
CA ILE A 128 -5.14 6.50 10.94
C ILE A 128 -3.77 7.02 10.49
N PRO A 129 -2.66 6.46 11.01
CA PRO A 129 -1.34 6.81 10.52
C PRO A 129 -1.13 6.24 9.11
N ILE A 130 -0.56 7.07 8.23
CA ILE A 130 -0.16 6.68 6.88
C ILE A 130 1.33 6.95 6.67
N ARG A 131 1.96 6.16 5.81
CA ARG A 131 3.38 6.29 5.47
C ARG A 131 3.59 6.34 3.96
N ASN A 132 4.41 7.26 3.49
CA ASN A 132 4.86 7.30 2.11
C ASN A 132 5.90 6.18 1.86
N GLN A 133 5.67 5.35 0.85
CA GLN A 133 6.51 4.19 0.55
C GLN A 133 7.92 4.58 0.06
N ASP A 134 8.04 5.69 -0.66
CA ASP A 134 9.30 6.13 -1.26
C ASP A 134 10.15 6.95 -0.29
N THR A 135 9.51 7.83 0.49
CA THR A 135 10.21 8.80 1.34
C THR A 135 10.24 8.43 2.82
N ALA A 136 9.47 7.41 3.22
CA ALA A 136 9.19 7.07 4.62
C ALA A 136 8.55 8.21 5.45
N GLU A 137 8.09 9.28 4.80
CA GLU A 137 7.32 10.35 5.45
C GLU A 137 6.04 9.77 6.09
N GLN A 138 5.67 10.25 7.27
CA GLN A 138 4.42 9.86 7.93
C GLN A 138 3.44 11.02 8.00
N ASP A 139 2.16 10.71 7.87
CA ASP A 139 1.06 11.64 8.08
C ASP A 139 -0.07 10.96 8.88
N LEU A 140 -1.06 11.74 9.30
CA LEU A 140 -2.19 11.27 10.10
C LEU A 140 -3.51 11.66 9.44
N LEU A 141 -4.31 10.67 9.08
CA LEU A 141 -5.71 10.90 8.70
C LEU A 141 -6.57 10.88 9.97
N LEU A 142 -7.47 11.85 10.09
CA LEU A 142 -8.40 11.95 11.21
C LEU A 142 -9.77 11.44 10.78
N GLY A 143 -10.34 10.55 11.57
CA GLY A 143 -11.70 10.03 11.39
C GLY A 143 -12.52 10.08 12.67
N THR A 144 -13.81 9.84 12.51
CA THR A 144 -14.77 9.64 13.59
C THR A 144 -15.13 8.17 13.69
N LEU A 145 -15.04 7.61 14.89
CA LEU A 145 -15.55 6.29 15.23
C LEU A 145 -16.94 6.47 15.88
N ASP A 146 -17.97 5.85 15.31
CA ASP A 146 -19.33 5.80 15.87
C ASP A 146 -19.85 4.36 15.76
N LYS A 147 -20.09 3.73 16.91
CA LYS A 147 -20.63 2.35 17.00
C LYS A 147 -19.89 1.34 16.11
N GLY A 148 -18.55 1.36 16.17
CA GLY A 148 -17.71 0.45 15.39
C GLY A 148 -17.57 0.83 13.91
N ILE A 149 -18.14 1.93 13.45
CA ILE A 149 -17.97 2.45 12.10
C ILE A 149 -16.99 3.62 12.12
N LEU A 150 -15.85 3.44 11.44
CA LEU A 150 -14.83 4.45 11.25
C LEU A 150 -15.08 5.19 9.94
N THR A 151 -15.29 6.50 10.01
CA THR A 151 -15.41 7.38 8.84
C THR A 151 -14.28 8.40 8.82
N VAL A 152 -13.53 8.47 7.73
CA VAL A 152 -12.43 9.43 7.51
C VAL A 152 -12.78 10.31 6.32
N GLU A 153 -12.57 11.61 6.46
CA GLU A 153 -12.59 12.57 5.35
C GLU A 153 -11.35 13.45 5.44
N ALA A 154 -10.41 13.29 4.51
CA ALA A 154 -9.10 13.94 4.56
C ALA A 154 -8.71 14.56 3.22
N VAL A 155 -8.20 15.80 3.24
CA VAL A 155 -7.67 16.48 2.06
C VAL A 155 -6.26 15.97 1.79
N MET A 156 -6.03 15.44 0.58
CA MET A 156 -4.74 14.85 0.19
C MET A 156 -3.84 15.88 -0.51
N ASP A 157 -3.10 16.67 0.25
CA ASP A 157 -2.30 17.80 -0.25
C ASP A 157 -0.85 17.44 -0.65
N LYS A 158 -0.43 16.18 -0.45
CA LYS A 158 0.91 15.67 -0.79
C LYS A 158 0.83 14.51 -1.76
N ALA A 159 1.54 14.62 -2.88
CA ALA A 159 1.65 13.55 -3.86
C ALA A 159 2.59 12.43 -3.35
N GLY A 160 2.34 11.19 -3.75
CA GLY A 160 3.15 10.03 -3.39
C GLY A 160 2.32 8.75 -3.26
N TYR A 161 3.01 7.62 -3.08
CA TYR A 161 2.41 6.34 -2.74
C TYR A 161 2.34 6.19 -1.23
N TRP A 162 1.13 6.10 -0.69
CA TRP A 162 0.87 6.06 0.74
C TRP A 162 0.29 4.71 1.12
N GLU A 163 0.66 4.24 2.32
CA GLU A 163 0.15 3.00 2.88
C GLU A 163 -0.26 3.16 4.34
N VAL A 164 -1.22 2.34 4.76
CA VAL A 164 -1.49 2.03 6.17
C VAL A 164 -1.33 0.52 6.36
N THR A 165 -0.65 0.14 7.45
CA THR A 165 -0.38 -1.25 7.81
C THR A 165 -0.82 -1.54 9.24
N GLU A 166 -1.03 -2.82 9.54
CA GLU A 166 -1.39 -3.26 10.90
C GLU A 166 -0.36 -2.80 11.96
N ALA A 167 0.93 -2.92 11.66
CA ALA A 167 1.98 -2.46 12.56
C ALA A 167 1.91 -0.94 12.79
N LEU A 168 1.57 -0.17 11.76
CA LEU A 168 1.53 1.28 11.85
C LEU A 168 0.34 1.74 12.71
N ILE A 169 -0.85 1.16 12.54
CA ILE A 169 -2.04 1.50 13.33
C ILE A 169 -1.86 1.08 14.80
N ASN A 170 -1.38 -0.14 15.05
CA ASN A 170 -1.16 -0.64 16.41
C ASN A 170 -0.03 0.10 17.14
N SER A 171 0.94 0.70 16.43
CA SER A 171 1.96 1.56 17.05
C SER A 171 1.42 2.84 17.69
N LYS A 172 0.17 3.21 17.39
CA LYS A 172 -0.49 4.42 17.90
C LYS A 172 -1.65 4.10 18.86
N LEU A 173 -1.96 2.83 19.05
CA LEU A 173 -2.97 2.37 19.99
C LEU A 173 -2.34 2.12 21.36
N PRO A 174 -3.12 2.20 22.45
CA PRO A 174 -2.68 1.73 23.77
C PRO A 174 -2.25 0.26 23.75
N ASP A 175 -1.33 -0.12 24.64
CA ASP A 175 -0.75 -1.48 24.69
C ASP A 175 -1.79 -2.59 24.91
N ASP A 176 -2.95 -2.27 25.49
CA ASP A 176 -4.07 -3.18 25.74
C ASP A 176 -5.06 -3.30 24.57
N PHE A 177 -4.80 -2.60 23.46
CA PHE A 177 -5.68 -2.58 22.30
C PHE A 177 -4.92 -2.90 21.01
N ASN A 178 -5.32 -3.97 20.33
CA ASN A 178 -4.74 -4.37 19.05
C ASN A 178 -5.85 -4.55 18.02
N LEU A 179 -5.65 -3.99 16.82
CA LEU A 179 -6.53 -4.18 15.68
C LEU A 179 -5.80 -4.95 14.60
N ALA A 180 -6.45 -5.97 14.05
CA ALA A 180 -6.01 -6.62 12.83
C ALA A 180 -6.47 -5.81 11.62
N MET A 181 -5.64 -5.72 10.59
CA MET A 181 -5.99 -4.98 9.38
C MET A 181 -5.22 -5.49 8.17
N GLU A 182 -5.91 -5.64 7.04
CA GLU A 182 -5.26 -5.87 5.76
C GLU A 182 -4.62 -4.57 5.24
N LYS A 183 -3.40 -4.67 4.69
CA LYS A 183 -2.66 -3.50 4.19
C LYS A 183 -3.50 -2.74 3.16
N MET A 184 -3.59 -1.42 3.31
CA MET A 184 -4.19 -0.54 2.31
C MET A 184 -3.13 0.37 1.70
N VAL A 185 -3.19 0.55 0.38
CA VAL A 185 -2.28 1.40 -0.40
C VAL A 185 -3.09 2.31 -1.32
N PHE A 186 -2.67 3.58 -1.42
CA PHE A 186 -3.24 4.53 -2.37
C PHE A 186 -2.18 5.50 -2.89
N ALA A 187 -2.30 5.88 -4.16
CA ALA A 187 -1.44 6.85 -4.82
C ALA A 187 -2.11 8.22 -4.86
N VAL A 188 -1.39 9.28 -4.48
CA VAL A 188 -1.82 10.67 -4.66
C VAL A 188 -1.02 11.29 -5.79
N VAL A 189 -1.68 11.68 -6.88
CA VAL A 189 -1.03 12.16 -8.10
C VAL A 189 -1.40 13.60 -8.41
N SER A 190 -0.43 14.35 -8.93
CA SER A 190 -0.70 15.68 -9.48
C SER A 190 -1.15 15.54 -10.93
N VAL A 191 -2.42 15.83 -11.22
CA VAL A 191 -2.91 15.86 -12.61
C VAL A 191 -2.65 17.25 -13.19
N PRO A 192 -1.97 17.38 -14.34
CA PRO A 192 -1.82 18.66 -15.02
C PRO A 192 -3.19 19.25 -15.36
N LYS A 193 -3.35 20.56 -15.13
CA LYS A 193 -4.59 21.32 -15.36
C LYS A 193 -5.17 21.19 -16.80
N ALA A 194 -4.39 20.68 -17.75
CA ALA A 194 -4.77 20.51 -19.15
C ALA A 194 -5.60 19.24 -19.46
N SER A 195 -5.81 18.35 -18.50
CA SER A 195 -6.56 17.10 -18.70
C SER A 195 -7.99 17.12 -18.14
N MET A 196 -8.44 18.25 -17.57
CA MET A 196 -9.87 18.45 -17.29
C MET A 196 -10.57 18.84 -18.59
N VAL A 197 -10.97 17.84 -19.38
CA VAL A 197 -11.97 18.07 -20.42
C VAL A 197 -13.27 18.36 -19.69
N ASP A 198 -13.65 19.63 -19.72
CA ASP A 198 -14.95 20.11 -19.28
C ASP A 198 -16.01 19.45 -20.20
N THR A 199 -16.66 18.38 -19.74
CA THR A 199 -17.71 17.69 -20.52
C THR A 199 -19.02 18.49 -20.60
N THR A 200 -19.00 19.78 -20.27
CA THR A 200 -20.07 20.71 -20.61
C THR A 200 -19.63 21.57 -21.78
N THR A 201 -19.78 21.06 -23.00
CA THR A 201 -20.38 21.74 -24.18
C THR A 201 -20.08 20.88 -25.41
N SER A 202 -21.03 20.03 -25.80
CA SER A 202 -21.13 19.55 -27.18
C SER A 202 -22.58 19.27 -27.52
N GLU A 203 -23.38 20.33 -27.61
CA GLU A 203 -24.47 20.35 -28.59
C GLU A 203 -24.31 21.57 -29.50
N ALA A 204 -24.21 21.25 -30.79
CA ALA A 204 -24.52 22.07 -31.95
C ALA A 204 -23.72 23.36 -32.22
N SER A 205 -22.67 23.24 -33.03
CA SER A 205 -22.50 24.13 -34.19
C SER A 205 -21.49 23.58 -35.19
N SER A 206 -22.00 22.79 -36.14
CA SER A 206 -21.35 22.53 -37.42
C SER A 206 -22.30 22.94 -38.54
N SER A 207 -22.46 24.25 -38.72
CA SER A 207 -22.86 24.83 -40.01
C SER A 207 -21.59 25.41 -40.63
N GLN A 208 -20.89 24.61 -41.41
CA GLN A 208 -19.82 25.11 -42.27
C GLN A 208 -20.43 26.00 -43.34
N ALA A 209 -20.07 27.27 -43.31
CA ALA A 209 -20.25 28.19 -44.42
C ALA A 209 -19.39 27.71 -45.60
N ILE A 210 -20.03 27.38 -46.71
CA ILE A 210 -19.38 27.24 -48.01
C ILE A 210 -19.48 28.62 -48.66
N GLU A 211 -18.40 29.39 -48.59
CA GLU A 211 -18.19 30.53 -49.49
C GLU A 211 -17.67 30.01 -50.83
N SER A 212 -18.47 30.17 -51.87
CA SER A 212 -18.00 30.21 -53.26
C SER A 212 -18.70 31.34 -53.97
N VAL A 213 -18.04 32.51 -53.99
CA VAL A 213 -18.34 33.61 -54.91
C VAL A 213 -17.31 33.57 -56.02
N SER A 214 -17.74 33.21 -57.23
CA SER A 214 -17.03 33.58 -58.46
C SER A 214 -18.04 34.08 -59.50
N ASN A 215 -17.67 35.21 -60.07
CA ASN A 215 -18.43 36.20 -60.82
C ASN A 215 -18.75 35.81 -62.27
N ALA A 216 -19.66 36.62 -62.82
CA ALA A 216 -19.75 37.08 -64.22
C ALA A 216 -20.52 36.19 -65.22
N ALA A 217 -21.80 36.52 -65.39
CA ALA A 217 -22.54 36.32 -66.63
C ALA A 217 -22.58 37.66 -67.39
N GLU A 218 -21.80 37.77 -68.46
CA GLU A 218 -22.04 38.70 -69.56
C GLU A 218 -21.41 38.11 -70.84
N ALA A 219 -22.25 37.60 -71.73
CA ALA A 219 -21.95 37.44 -73.14
C ALA A 219 -23.26 37.51 -73.94
N SER A 220 -23.23 38.34 -74.97
CA SER A 220 -24.29 38.77 -75.87
C SER A 220 -24.73 37.74 -76.92
N ASP A 221 -25.79 38.12 -77.64
CA ASP A 221 -26.22 37.69 -78.99
C ASP A 221 -26.84 36.31 -79.18
N SER A 222 -28.17 36.28 -79.38
CA SER A 222 -28.81 36.24 -80.72
C SER A 222 -30.34 36.15 -80.60
#